data_AF-A0A5J4QWX0-F1
#
_entry.id   AF-A0A5J4QWX0-F1
#
_cell.length_a   1.000
_cell.length_b   1.000
_cell.length_c   1.000
_cell.angle_alpha   90.00
_cell.angle_beta   90.00
_cell.angle_gamma   90.00
#
_symmetry.space_group_name_H-M   'P 1'
#
loop_
_entity.id
_entity.type
_entity.pdbx_description
1 polymer ?
#
loop_
_entity_poly.entity_id
_entity_poly.type
_entity_poly.pdbx_seq_one_letter_code
_entity_poly.pdbx_strand_id
1 'polypeptide(L)' 'ISQPFYSFPNAYVALKKNAVVMGLWGKNLTETEYATFYFKSVGNSFIQRGKPLQMGVFLTINL' A
#
# COMPACT_ATOMS: atom_id res chain seq x y z
N ILE A 1 -0.46 -12.83 -20.54
CA ILE A 1 -1.41 -12.07 -19.70
C ILE A 1 -0.90 -10.65 -19.67
N SER A 2 -1.73 -9.68 -20.02
CA SER A 2 -1.37 -8.26 -19.99
C SER A 2 -2.14 -7.61 -18.85
N GLN A 3 -1.46 -6.83 -18.01
CA GLN A 3 -2.09 -6.05 -16.97
C GLN A 3 -2.30 -4.63 -17.49
N PRO A 4 -3.54 -4.11 -17.52
CA PRO A 4 -3.77 -2.74 -17.95
C PRO A 4 -3.06 -1.77 -17.00
N PHE A 5 -2.76 -0.56 -17.49
CA PHE A 5 -2.24 0.50 -16.65
C PHE A 5 -3.21 0.75 -15.48
N TYR A 6 -2.67 0.89 -14.28
CA TYR A 6 -3.41 1.14 -13.06
C TYR A 6 -2.67 2.16 -12.20
N SER A 7 -3.42 2.88 -11.37
CA SER A 7 -2.89 3.77 -10.34
C SER A 7 -3.78 3.65 -9.12
N PHE A 8 -3.19 3.76 -7.93
CA PHE A 8 -3.94 3.78 -6.69
C PHE A 8 -3.35 4.86 -5.76
N PRO A 9 -4.21 5.71 -5.16
CA PRO A 9 -3.75 6.76 -4.28
C PRO A 9 -3.40 6.19 -2.91
N ASN A 10 -2.33 6.75 -2.33
CA ASN A 10 -1.96 6.59 -0.93
C ASN A 10 -2.10 7.96 -0.25
N ALA A 11 -2.40 7.98 1.04
CA ALA A 11 -2.45 9.22 1.82
C ALA A 11 -1.74 9.07 3.17
N TYR A 12 -1.27 10.19 3.69
CA TYR A 12 -0.62 10.30 4.98
C TYR A 12 -0.97 11.65 5.59
N VAL A 13 -1.43 11.63 6.84
CA VAL A 13 -1.77 12.84 7.60
C VAL A 13 -1.19 12.72 8.99
N ALA A 14 -0.46 13.73 9.44
CA ALA A 14 0.16 13.74 10.76
C ALA A 14 0.02 15.09 11.44
N LEU A 15 -0.14 15.05 12.76
CA LEU A 15 -0.07 16.19 13.66
C LEU A 15 1.22 16.10 14.46
N LYS A 16 1.98 17.18 14.48
CA LYS A 16 3.21 17.31 15.28
C LYS A 16 3.00 18.33 16.39
N LYS A 17 3.31 17.95 17.63
CA LYS A 17 3.38 18.84 18.78
C LYS A 17 4.61 18.50 19.62
N ASN A 18 5.55 19.45 19.70
CA ASN A 18 6.83 19.29 20.40
C ASN A 18 7.58 18.02 19.93
N ALA A 19 7.90 17.12 20.87
CA ALA A 19 8.55 15.84 20.63
C ALA A 19 7.62 14.77 20.03
N VAL A 20 6.31 15.00 20.00
CA VAL A 20 5.32 13.98 19.65
C VAL A 20 4.78 14.22 18.24
N VAL A 21 4.78 13.18 17.41
CA VAL A 21 4.10 13.13 16.12
C VAL A 21 3.11 11.99 16.15
N MET A 22 1.85 12.27 15.84
CA MET A 22 0.82 11.25 15.68
C MET A 22 0.18 11.38 14.32
N GLY A 23 -0.23 10.28 13.71
CA GLY A 23 -0.85 10.36 12.42
C GLY A 23 -1.49 9.08 11.94
N LEU A 24 -2.07 9.20 10.75
CA LEU A 24 -2.77 8.17 10.02
C LEU A 24 -2.10 8.01 8.66
N TRP A 25 -2.03 6.79 8.18
CA TRP A 25 -1.60 6.48 6.81
C TRP A 25 -2.60 5.54 6.17
N GLY A 26 -2.71 5.64 4.85
CA GLY A 26 -3.53 4.78 4.02
C GLY A 26 -2.82 4.45 2.71
N LYS A 27 -2.91 3.20 2.27
CA LYS A 27 -2.39 2.73 0.99
C LYS A 27 -3.50 2.06 0.21
N ASN A 28 -3.45 2.21 -1.12
CA ASN A 28 -4.46 1.66 -2.02
C ASN A 28 -5.89 2.12 -1.65
N LEU A 29 -6.09 3.43 -1.49
CA LEU A 29 -7.33 4.04 -0.99
C LEU A 29 -8.56 3.77 -1.87
N THR A 30 -8.34 3.41 -3.13
CA THR A 30 -9.38 3.04 -4.10
C THR A 30 -9.62 1.54 -4.20
N GLU A 31 -8.99 0.73 -3.34
CA GLU A 31 -9.08 -0.73 -3.35
C GLU A 31 -8.80 -1.34 -4.73
N THR A 32 -7.84 -0.76 -5.44
CA THR A 32 -7.47 -1.22 -6.78
C THR A 32 -6.82 -2.58 -6.69
N GLU A 33 -7.37 -3.56 -7.42
CA GLU A 33 -6.73 -4.86 -7.59
C GLU A 33 -5.60 -4.76 -8.63
N TYR A 34 -4.42 -5.26 -8.26
CA TYR A 34 -3.26 -5.30 -9.16
C TYR A 34 -2.41 -6.54 -8.86
N ALA A 35 -1.66 -7.06 -9.83
CA ALA A 35 -0.62 -8.04 -9.54
C ALA A 35 0.72 -7.32 -9.29
N THR A 36 1.41 -7.69 -8.21
CA THR A 36 2.77 -7.22 -7.91
C THR A 36 3.83 -8.02 -8.66
N PHE A 37 3.56 -9.30 -8.92
CA PHE A 37 4.48 -10.17 -9.61
C PHE A 37 3.73 -11.24 -10.41
N TYR A 38 4.16 -11.45 -11.65
CA TYR A 38 3.65 -12.49 -12.53
C TYR A 38 4.83 -13.29 -13.08
N PHE A 39 4.89 -14.59 -12.77
CA PHE A 39 5.88 -15.48 -13.38
C PHE A 39 5.23 -16.77 -13.88
N LYS A 40 5.70 -17.23 -15.05
CA LYS A 40 5.27 -18.47 -15.67
C LYS A 40 6.45 -19.42 -15.70
N SER A 41 6.32 -20.59 -15.06
CA SER A 41 7.34 -21.63 -15.04
C SER A 41 6.70 -22.99 -15.33
N VAL A 42 7.27 -23.75 -16.26
CA VAL A 42 6.91 -25.13 -16.65
C VAL A 42 5.39 -25.41 -16.56
N GLY A 43 4.60 -24.75 -17.40
CA GLY A 43 3.15 -24.95 -17.49
C GLY A 43 2.31 -24.27 -16.41
N ASN A 44 2.89 -23.81 -15.31
CA ASN A 44 2.18 -23.15 -14.20
C ASN A 44 2.34 -21.62 -14.24
N SER A 45 1.25 -20.92 -13.95
CA SER A 45 1.23 -19.45 -13.81
C SER A 45 1.04 -19.10 -12.35
N PHE A 46 2.00 -18.38 -11.78
CA PHE A 46 1.93 -17.90 -10.40
C PHE A 46 1.68 -16.40 -10.41
N ILE A 47 0.61 -15.97 -9.75
CA ILE A 47 0.18 -14.57 -9.68
C ILE A 47 0.21 -14.14 -8.22
N GLN A 48 1.07 -13.18 -7.89
CA GLN A 48 1.03 -12.51 -6.60
C GLN A 48 0.19 -11.25 -6.72
N ARG A 49 -0.94 -11.22 -6.01
CA ARG A 49 -1.77 -10.03 -5.93
C ARG A 49 -1.14 -9.02 -4.99
N GLY A 50 -1.23 -7.76 -5.38
CA GLY A 50 -0.91 -6.62 -4.54
C GLY A 50 -1.83 -6.56 -3.32
N LYS A 51 -1.36 -5.87 -2.28
CA LYS A 51 -2.14 -5.77 -1.05
C LYS A 51 -3.40 -4.94 -1.28
N PRO A 52 -4.54 -5.35 -0.69
CA PRO A 52 -5.78 -4.57 -0.74
C PRO A 52 -5.62 -3.25 0.04
N LEU A 53 -6.69 -2.47 0.17
CA LEU A 53 -6.74 -1.27 1.00
C LEU A 53 -6.08 -1.54 2.37
N GLN A 54 -5.08 -0.73 2.73
CA GLN A 54 -4.44 -0.78 4.04
C GLN A 54 -4.52 0.58 4.70
N MET A 55 -4.78 0.59 5.99
CA MET A 55 -4.74 1.80 6.80
C MET A 55 -4.10 1.51 8.15
N GLY A 56 -3.51 2.53 8.74
CA GLY A 56 -2.90 2.41 10.05
C GLY A 56 -2.70 3.76 10.72
N VAL A 57 -2.44 3.68 12.01
CA VAL A 57 -2.12 4.83 12.85
C VAL A 57 -0.69 4.68 13.37
N PHE A 58 -0.04 5.78 13.72
CA PHE A 58 1.29 5.74 14.33
C PHE A 58 1.47 6.88 15.32
N LEU A 59 2.39 6.66 16.25
CA LEU A 59 2.87 7.63 17.22
C LEU A 59 4.39 7.55 17.23
N THR A 60 5.05 8.71 17.16
CA THR A 60 6.50 8.85 17.20
C THR A 60 6.86 9.86 18.27
N ILE A 61 7.82 9.53 19.12
CA ILE A 61 8.35 10.41 20.17
C ILE A 61 9.83 10.62 19.86
N ASN A 62 10.22 11.87 19.64
CA ASN A 62 11.61 12.26 19.45
C ASN A 62 12.21 12.58 20.84
N LEU A 63 13.07 11.69 21.33
CA LEU A 63 13.79 11.81 22.59
C LEU A 63 14.99 12.77 22.48
#